data_AF-A0A0A2E0Y6-F1
#
_entry.id   AF-A0A0A2E0Y6-F1
#
_cell.length_a   1.000
_cell.length_b   1.000
_cell.length_c   1.000
_cell.angle_alpha   90.00
_cell.angle_beta   90.00
_cell.angle_gamma   90.00
#
_symmetry.space_group_name_H-M   'P 1'
#
loop_
_entity.id
_entity.type
_entity.pdbx_description
1 polymer ?
#
loop_
_entity_poly.entity_id
_entity_poly.type
_entity_poly.pdbx_seq_one_letter_code
_entity_poly.pdbx_strand_id
1 'polypeptide(L)'
;MGWDVIQIGLRHNLPVDDPMATAKEIATRMKQNIQLVAREFYTPDSKKNFTKHCYAIELGTFNVNESDKSLRLTVLNCQINQQQDQIAVEDFKNIQFVDKCAGFLVNDWERPLVLYELDYNDEGDYMQFFRECINLDICVIERWWTWITKIHEKNLEDNWLSNYRKRIYDRAKMFGCNEVIICSDQGPTWLICDHLDKSADELVAYTKSRRYIDEVTWDYEKDKEDWINHGKQIQFSEYFSGTSEELLLSEDDFVEVVFDDFKDLESFDDANEE
;
A
#
# COMPACT_ATOMS: atom_id res chain seq x y z
N MET A 1 -17.23 8.13 7.57
CA MET A 1 -16.23 7.97 8.64
C MET A 1 -15.60 6.61 8.46
N GLY A 2 -14.26 6.58 8.28
CA GLY A 2 -13.47 5.41 7.92
C GLY A 2 -13.64 4.18 8.80
N TRP A 3 -13.52 3.00 8.18
CA TRP A 3 -13.42 1.75 8.92
C TRP A 3 -11.95 1.43 9.17
N ASP A 4 -11.15 1.19 8.15
CA ASP A 4 -9.78 0.75 8.31
C ASP A 4 -8.75 1.86 8.04
N VAL A 5 -7.60 1.69 8.67
CA VAL A 5 -6.46 2.59 8.54
C VAL A 5 -5.51 1.97 7.53
N ILE A 6 -5.15 2.73 6.51
CA ILE A 6 -4.18 2.32 5.50
C ILE A 6 -2.86 3.02 5.78
N GLN A 7 -1.75 2.29 5.65
CA GLN A 7 -0.40 2.82 5.77
C GLN A 7 0.37 2.54 4.49
N ILE A 8 0.75 3.60 3.80
CA ILE A 8 1.42 3.54 2.51
C ILE A 8 2.87 3.93 2.73
N GLY A 9 3.79 2.97 2.62
CA GLY A 9 5.22 3.22 2.59
C GLY A 9 5.66 3.80 1.25
N LEU A 10 6.50 4.83 1.29
CA LEU A 10 6.98 5.55 0.12
C LEU A 10 8.49 5.36 -0.09
N ARG A 11 8.89 5.33 -1.36
CA ARG A 11 10.29 5.27 -1.83
C ARG A 11 11.07 4.11 -1.23
N HIS A 12 10.46 2.92 -1.25
CA HIS A 12 11.18 1.71 -0.88
C HIS A 12 12.40 1.50 -1.79
N ASN A 13 13.39 0.76 -1.32
CA ASN A 13 14.62 0.47 -2.08
C ASN A 13 14.71 -0.99 -2.56
N LEU A 14 13.58 -1.71 -2.59
CA LEU A 14 13.50 -3.07 -3.12
C LEU A 14 13.81 -3.11 -4.63
N PRO A 15 14.51 -4.14 -5.13
CA PRO A 15 14.86 -4.29 -6.54
C PRO A 15 13.68 -4.83 -7.37
N VAL A 16 12.55 -4.09 -7.37
CA VAL A 16 11.24 -4.56 -7.88
C VAL A 16 11.20 -4.97 -9.35
N ASP A 17 12.18 -4.54 -10.16
CA ASP A 17 12.31 -4.95 -11.56
C ASP A 17 12.88 -6.38 -11.71
N ASP A 18 13.44 -6.98 -10.66
CA ASP A 18 13.92 -8.37 -10.59
C ASP A 18 13.14 -9.17 -9.52
N PRO A 19 12.21 -10.05 -9.91
CA PRO A 19 11.42 -10.86 -8.98
C PRO A 19 12.26 -11.75 -8.06
N MET A 20 13.37 -12.31 -8.56
CA MET A 20 14.22 -13.20 -7.78
C MET A 20 15.01 -12.40 -6.73
N ALA A 21 15.57 -11.26 -7.14
CA ALA A 21 16.25 -10.37 -6.21
C ALA A 21 15.28 -9.79 -5.16
N THR A 22 14.06 -9.41 -5.58
CA THR A 22 13.02 -8.91 -4.67
C THR A 22 12.63 -9.95 -3.64
N ALA A 23 12.33 -11.19 -4.05
CA ALA A 23 11.98 -12.28 -3.15
C ALA A 23 13.10 -12.58 -2.13
N LYS A 24 14.36 -12.61 -2.60
CA LYS A 24 15.52 -12.80 -1.73
C LYS A 24 15.67 -11.69 -0.70
N GLU A 25 15.47 -10.44 -1.12
CA GLU A 25 15.59 -9.27 -0.26
C GLU A 25 14.48 -9.27 0.81
N ILE A 26 13.23 -9.50 0.41
CA ILE A 26 12.09 -9.63 1.33
C ILE A 26 12.35 -10.77 2.34
N ALA A 27 12.79 -11.94 1.89
CA ALA A 27 13.11 -13.06 2.77
C ALA A 27 14.14 -12.66 3.82
N THR A 28 15.22 -12.01 3.38
CA THR A 28 16.33 -11.59 4.25
C THR A 28 15.87 -10.56 5.27
N ARG A 29 15.14 -9.52 4.84
CA ARG A 29 14.71 -8.42 5.72
C ARG A 29 13.63 -8.84 6.72
N MET A 30 12.69 -9.69 6.31
CA MET A 30 11.68 -10.25 7.20
C MET A 30 12.20 -11.40 8.07
N LYS A 31 13.38 -11.96 7.73
CA LYS A 31 13.92 -13.20 8.31
C LYS A 31 12.92 -14.36 8.21
N GLN A 32 12.17 -14.41 7.11
CA GLN A 32 11.16 -15.44 6.81
C GLN A 32 11.48 -16.10 5.48
N ASN A 33 11.22 -17.40 5.38
CA ASN A 33 11.35 -18.11 4.11
C ASN A 33 10.28 -17.59 3.14
N ILE A 34 10.63 -17.40 1.88
CA ILE A 34 9.72 -16.89 0.84
C ILE A 34 9.60 -17.90 -0.29
N GLN A 35 8.36 -18.29 -0.60
CA GLN A 35 8.01 -18.98 -1.83
C GLN A 35 7.60 -17.94 -2.88
N LEU A 36 8.39 -17.81 -3.93
CA LEU A 36 8.09 -16.95 -5.07
C LEU A 36 7.21 -17.72 -6.05
N VAL A 37 6.05 -17.17 -6.37
CA VAL A 37 5.11 -17.75 -7.33
C VAL A 37 4.70 -16.74 -8.39
N ALA A 38 4.37 -17.24 -9.57
CA ALA A 38 3.67 -16.53 -10.63
C ALA A 38 2.21 -16.94 -10.63
N ARG A 39 1.27 -15.99 -10.78
CA ARG A 39 -0.15 -16.35 -10.94
C ARG A 39 -0.48 -16.49 -12.43
N GLU A 40 -0.76 -17.71 -12.86
CA GLU A 40 -1.37 -17.98 -14.16
C GLU A 40 -2.88 -17.80 -13.99
N PHE A 41 -3.49 -16.84 -14.70
CA PHE A 41 -4.93 -16.58 -14.66
C PHE A 41 -5.67 -17.09 -15.90
N TYR A 42 -4.98 -17.21 -17.04
CA TYR A 42 -5.60 -17.58 -18.30
C TYR A 42 -4.69 -18.46 -19.16
N THR A 43 -5.28 -19.49 -19.75
CA THR A 43 -4.63 -20.34 -20.75
C THR A 43 -5.39 -20.20 -22.08
N PRO A 44 -4.71 -19.98 -23.22
CA PRO A 44 -5.36 -19.95 -24.52
C PRO A 44 -5.83 -21.35 -24.91
N ASP A 45 -7.06 -21.46 -25.40
CA ASP A 45 -7.55 -22.68 -26.04
C ASP A 45 -7.01 -22.80 -27.49
N SER A 46 -7.24 -23.96 -28.10
CA SER A 46 -6.85 -24.25 -29.49
C SER A 46 -7.43 -23.29 -30.56
N LYS A 47 -8.35 -22.41 -30.19
CA LYS A 47 -9.01 -21.40 -31.03
C LYS A 47 -8.64 -19.97 -30.62
N LYS A 48 -7.65 -19.78 -29.75
CA LYS A 48 -7.23 -18.48 -29.16
C LYS A 48 -8.31 -17.81 -28.29
N ASN A 49 -9.28 -18.55 -27.77
CA ASN A 49 -10.12 -18.05 -26.69
C ASN A 49 -9.39 -18.26 -25.36
N PHE A 50 -9.46 -17.28 -24.46
CA PHE A 50 -8.83 -17.39 -23.14
C PHE A 50 -9.84 -17.92 -22.12
N THR A 51 -9.49 -19.02 -21.45
CA THR A 51 -10.29 -19.58 -20.35
C THR A 51 -9.61 -19.27 -19.02
N LYS A 52 -10.38 -18.81 -18.03
CA LYS A 52 -9.87 -18.48 -16.70
C LYS A 52 -9.48 -19.74 -15.93
N HIS A 53 -8.22 -19.81 -15.52
CA HIS A 53 -7.67 -20.82 -14.64
C HIS A 53 -6.72 -20.12 -13.68
N CYS A 54 -6.92 -20.24 -12.37
CA CYS A 54 -6.04 -19.63 -11.38
C CYS A 54 -5.10 -20.71 -10.83
N TYR A 55 -3.87 -20.77 -11.36
CA TYR A 55 -2.81 -21.64 -10.85
C TYR A 55 -1.62 -20.80 -10.41
N ALA A 56 -1.05 -21.13 -9.24
CA ALA A 56 0.22 -20.58 -8.82
C ALA A 56 1.35 -21.48 -9.36
N ILE A 57 2.26 -20.89 -10.13
CA ILE A 57 3.46 -21.55 -10.64
C ILE A 57 4.61 -21.17 -9.71
N GLU A 58 5.21 -22.14 -9.01
CA GLU A 58 6.41 -21.86 -8.22
C GLU A 58 7.59 -21.50 -9.13
N LEU A 59 8.18 -20.34 -8.87
CA LEU A 59 9.36 -19.84 -9.58
C LEU A 59 10.63 -20.14 -8.79
N GLY A 60 10.53 -20.20 -7.46
CA GLY A 60 11.64 -20.55 -6.58
C GLY A 60 11.29 -20.35 -5.11
N THR A 61 12.17 -20.86 -4.25
CA THR A 61 12.04 -20.73 -2.80
C THR A 61 13.35 -20.19 -2.21
N PHE A 62 13.22 -19.22 -1.29
CA PHE A 62 14.33 -18.54 -0.64
C PHE A 62 14.29 -18.82 0.86
N ASN A 63 15.19 -19.70 1.32
CA ASN A 63 15.28 -20.10 2.72
C ASN A 63 16.34 -19.27 3.44
N VAL A 64 15.93 -18.60 4.52
CA VAL A 64 16.79 -17.79 5.40
C VAL A 64 16.80 -18.31 6.84
N ASN A 65 15.94 -19.28 7.15
CA ASN A 65 15.87 -19.95 8.44
C ASN A 65 15.45 -21.43 8.26
N GLU A 66 15.44 -22.20 9.36
CA GLU A 66 15.09 -23.62 9.37
C GLU A 66 13.58 -23.91 9.45
N SER A 67 12.72 -22.88 9.36
CA SER A 67 11.25 -23.03 9.38
C SER A 67 10.77 -23.80 8.16
N ASP A 68 9.80 -24.69 8.36
CA ASP A 68 9.05 -25.34 7.28
C ASP A 68 7.98 -24.42 6.67
N LYS A 69 7.61 -23.34 7.38
CA LYS A 69 6.68 -22.32 6.89
C LYS A 69 7.39 -21.30 6.01
N SER A 70 6.77 -20.97 4.88
CA SER A 70 7.19 -19.91 3.98
C SER A 70 6.02 -18.95 3.71
N LEU A 71 6.29 -17.65 3.63
CA LEU A 71 5.33 -16.70 3.09
C LEU A 71 5.32 -16.79 1.57
N ARG A 72 4.17 -16.48 0.95
CA ARG A 72 4.05 -16.53 -0.51
C ARG A 72 4.16 -15.13 -1.08
N LEU A 73 5.15 -14.93 -1.95
CA LEU A 73 5.27 -13.72 -2.77
C LEU A 73 4.77 -14.03 -4.18
N THR A 74 3.67 -13.42 -4.58
CA THR A 74 3.04 -13.60 -5.88
C THR A 74 3.44 -12.48 -6.82
N VAL A 75 4.08 -12.82 -7.94
CA VAL A 75 4.29 -11.91 -9.08
C VAL A 75 2.99 -11.81 -9.85
N LEU A 76 2.41 -10.61 -9.90
CA LEU A 76 1.13 -10.39 -10.60
C LEU A 76 1.31 -10.16 -12.10
N ASN A 77 2.54 -9.90 -12.56
CA ASN A 77 2.83 -9.43 -13.93
C ASN A 77 3.43 -10.51 -14.83
N CYS A 78 3.59 -11.72 -14.33
CA CYS A 78 4.31 -12.78 -15.01
C CYS A 78 3.66 -13.19 -16.35
N GLN A 79 2.32 -13.15 -16.45
CA GLN A 79 1.61 -13.47 -17.68
C GLN A 79 1.63 -12.33 -18.70
N ILE A 80 1.56 -11.07 -18.28
CA ILE A 80 1.52 -9.92 -19.18
C ILE A 80 2.79 -9.90 -20.04
N ASN A 81 3.96 -10.07 -19.42
CA ASN A 81 5.24 -10.09 -20.14
C ASN A 81 5.36 -11.32 -21.08
N GLN A 82 4.93 -12.51 -20.62
CA GLN A 82 5.00 -13.73 -21.43
C GLN A 82 4.00 -13.75 -22.60
N GLN A 83 2.86 -13.08 -22.47
CA GLN A 83 1.81 -13.04 -23.50
C GLN A 83 1.97 -11.85 -24.46
N GLN A 84 2.58 -10.72 -24.04
CA GLN A 84 3.00 -9.64 -24.94
C GLN A 84 4.00 -10.10 -26.00
N ASP A 85 4.90 -11.02 -25.66
CA ASP A 85 5.84 -11.62 -26.63
C ASP A 85 5.15 -12.55 -27.64
N GLN A 86 3.95 -13.05 -27.33
CA GLN A 86 3.23 -14.04 -28.13
C GLN A 86 2.09 -13.44 -28.98
N ILE A 87 1.63 -12.24 -28.67
CA ILE A 87 0.48 -11.57 -29.30
C ILE A 87 0.93 -10.20 -29.77
N ALA A 88 0.92 -9.95 -31.08
CA ALA A 88 1.14 -8.61 -31.61
C ALA A 88 0.12 -7.65 -30.99
N VAL A 89 0.56 -6.49 -30.50
CA VAL A 89 -0.25 -5.46 -29.80
C VAL A 89 -1.55 -5.13 -30.57
N GLU A 90 -1.53 -5.23 -31.90
CA GLU A 90 -2.66 -4.96 -32.80
C GLU A 90 -3.74 -6.06 -32.81
N ASP A 91 -3.37 -7.32 -32.55
CA ASP A 91 -4.28 -8.47 -32.49
C ASP A 91 -5.00 -8.57 -31.14
N PHE A 92 -4.48 -7.90 -30.10
CA PHE A 92 -5.00 -7.95 -28.73
C PHE A 92 -6.40 -7.33 -28.61
N LYS A 93 -6.66 -6.22 -29.32
CA LYS A 93 -7.97 -5.53 -29.35
C LYS A 93 -9.09 -6.39 -29.92
N ASN A 94 -8.74 -7.49 -30.59
CA ASN A 94 -9.67 -8.41 -31.24
C ASN A 94 -9.83 -9.73 -30.47
N ILE A 95 -9.19 -9.88 -29.30
CA ILE A 95 -9.34 -11.08 -28.47
C ILE A 95 -10.74 -11.12 -27.87
N GLN A 96 -11.44 -12.22 -28.12
CA GLN A 96 -12.72 -12.50 -27.48
C GLN A 96 -12.48 -13.30 -26.20
N PHE A 97 -12.84 -12.70 -25.07
CA PHE A 97 -12.82 -13.39 -23.80
C PHE A 97 -14.18 -14.03 -23.53
N VAL A 98 -14.16 -15.26 -23.01
CA VAL A 98 -15.38 -16.07 -22.82
C VAL A 98 -16.08 -15.73 -21.49
N ASP A 99 -15.42 -15.01 -20.58
CA ASP A 99 -15.90 -14.66 -19.24
C ASP A 99 -16.00 -13.13 -19.06
N LYS A 100 -17.06 -12.66 -18.39
CA LYS A 100 -17.27 -11.24 -18.03
C LYS A 100 -16.14 -10.67 -17.17
N CYS A 101 -15.42 -11.53 -16.43
CA CYS A 101 -14.28 -11.11 -15.60
C CYS A 101 -13.04 -10.72 -16.41
N ALA A 102 -13.02 -10.97 -17.71
CA ALA A 102 -11.87 -10.69 -18.57
C ALA A 102 -11.80 -9.24 -19.10
N GLY A 103 -12.80 -8.40 -18.81
CA GLY A 103 -12.65 -6.96 -19.01
C GLY A 103 -11.59 -6.33 -18.11
N PHE A 104 -11.35 -6.90 -16.92
CA PHE A 104 -10.31 -6.45 -15.99
C PHE A 104 -8.89 -6.73 -16.50
N LEU A 105 -8.69 -7.84 -17.22
CA LEU A 105 -7.42 -8.18 -17.86
C LEU A 105 -6.88 -7.09 -18.79
N VAL A 106 -7.75 -6.45 -19.58
CA VAL A 106 -7.29 -5.42 -20.54
C VAL A 106 -6.75 -4.19 -19.80
N ASN A 107 -7.35 -3.86 -18.64
CA ASN A 107 -6.88 -2.78 -17.78
C ASN A 107 -5.60 -3.17 -17.01
N ASP A 108 -5.51 -4.42 -16.53
CA ASP A 108 -4.32 -4.95 -15.87
C ASP A 108 -3.13 -5.10 -16.85
N TRP A 109 -3.40 -5.28 -18.16
CA TRP A 109 -2.41 -5.48 -19.21
C TRP A 109 -1.69 -4.18 -19.64
N GLU A 110 -2.36 -3.04 -19.61
CA GLU A 110 -1.75 -1.77 -20.05
C GLU A 110 -0.76 -1.22 -19.00
N ARG A 111 -1.03 -1.47 -17.72
CA ARG A 111 -0.11 -1.24 -16.58
C ARG A 111 -0.54 -2.12 -15.43
N PRO A 112 0.21 -3.18 -15.09
CA PRO A 112 -0.04 -3.83 -13.82
C PRO A 112 0.27 -2.85 -12.69
N LEU A 113 -0.78 -2.39 -12.02
CA LEU A 113 -0.70 -1.37 -10.98
C LEU A 113 0.11 -1.92 -9.80
N VAL A 114 -0.18 -3.16 -9.38
CA VAL A 114 0.53 -3.88 -8.32
C VAL A 114 1.55 -4.84 -8.94
N LEU A 115 2.80 -4.81 -8.47
CA LEU A 115 3.87 -5.70 -8.96
C LEU A 115 3.87 -7.04 -8.22
N TYR A 116 3.72 -6.99 -6.90
CA TYR A 116 3.75 -8.17 -6.04
C TYR A 116 2.68 -8.12 -4.94
N GLU A 117 2.16 -9.30 -4.58
CA GLU A 117 1.36 -9.54 -3.38
C GLU A 117 2.14 -10.47 -2.45
N LEU A 118 2.32 -10.08 -1.18
CA LEU A 118 2.92 -10.94 -0.16
C LEU A 118 1.85 -11.39 0.83
N ASP A 119 1.47 -12.66 0.73
CA ASP A 119 0.59 -13.32 1.69
C ASP A 119 1.40 -13.60 2.96
N TYR A 120 1.18 -12.81 4.01
CA TYR A 120 1.97 -12.92 5.25
C TYR A 120 1.22 -13.63 6.39
N ASN A 121 -0.04 -14.01 6.18
CA ASN A 121 -0.79 -14.89 7.07
C ASN A 121 -1.81 -15.75 6.31
N ASP A 122 -2.38 -16.73 7.02
CA ASP A 122 -3.40 -17.64 6.49
C ASP A 122 -4.82 -17.03 6.47
N GLU A 123 -4.98 -15.81 7.01
CA GLU A 123 -6.26 -15.09 7.12
C GLU A 123 -6.59 -14.31 5.85
N GLY A 124 -5.67 -14.27 4.89
CA GLY A 124 -5.83 -13.57 3.62
C GLY A 124 -5.40 -12.12 3.67
N ASP A 125 -4.61 -11.73 4.68
CA ASP A 125 -3.98 -10.42 4.72
C ASP A 125 -2.71 -10.44 3.85
N TYR A 126 -2.54 -9.36 3.08
CA TYR A 126 -1.47 -9.27 2.10
C TYR A 126 -0.94 -7.84 1.99
N MET A 127 0.39 -7.74 1.84
CA MET A 127 1.03 -6.49 1.44
C MET A 127 1.09 -6.41 -0.07
N GLN A 128 0.91 -5.20 -0.61
CA GLN A 128 1.00 -4.92 -2.04
C GLN A 128 2.22 -4.05 -2.31
N PHE A 129 3.03 -4.47 -3.27
CA PHE A 129 4.24 -3.77 -3.68
C PHE A 129 4.03 -3.15 -5.04
N PHE A 130 4.20 -1.84 -5.11
CA PHE A 130 4.16 -1.04 -6.32
C PHE A 130 5.61 -0.69 -6.71
N ARG A 131 5.79 0.16 -7.72
CA ARG A 131 7.13 0.52 -8.18
C ARG A 131 7.92 1.33 -7.14
N GLU A 132 7.23 2.24 -6.46
CA GLU A 132 7.83 3.11 -5.43
C GLU A 132 7.04 3.12 -4.11
N CYS A 133 5.89 2.45 -4.06
CA CYS A 133 4.98 2.47 -2.92
C CYS A 133 4.73 1.06 -2.39
N ILE A 134 4.42 0.93 -1.10
CA ILE A 134 4.02 -0.35 -0.48
C ILE A 134 2.77 -0.10 0.36
N ASN A 135 1.71 -0.86 0.15
CA ASN A 135 0.66 -0.98 1.15
C ASN A 135 1.19 -1.87 2.28
N LEU A 136 1.52 -1.27 3.42
CA LEU A 136 2.25 -1.93 4.52
C LEU A 136 1.39 -2.90 5.33
N ASP A 137 0.07 -2.79 5.18
CA ASP A 137 -0.96 -3.64 5.79
C ASP A 137 -0.66 -3.95 7.26
N ILE A 138 -0.64 -2.91 8.09
CA ILE A 138 -0.31 -3.02 9.50
C ILE A 138 -1.61 -3.09 10.28
N CYS A 139 -1.96 -4.29 10.75
CA CYS A 139 -3.15 -4.54 11.55
C CYS A 139 -3.33 -3.48 12.67
N VAL A 140 -4.42 -2.72 12.55
CA VAL A 140 -4.89 -1.76 13.55
C VAL A 140 -6.07 -2.40 14.24
N ILE A 141 -5.97 -2.55 15.55
CA ILE A 141 -7.06 -3.11 16.37
C ILE A 141 -8.26 -2.14 16.37
N GLU A 142 -8.00 -0.86 16.17
CA GLU A 142 -8.98 0.23 16.22
C GLU A 142 -9.20 0.86 14.84
N ARG A 143 -10.38 1.45 14.65
CA ARG A 143 -10.81 2.05 13.39
C ARG A 143 -10.21 3.45 13.19
N TRP A 144 -10.30 4.00 11.98
CA TRP A 144 -9.80 5.36 11.69
C TRP A 144 -10.42 6.44 12.60
N TRP A 145 -11.70 6.34 12.96
CA TRP A 145 -12.29 7.33 13.87
C TRP A 145 -11.59 7.35 15.24
N THR A 146 -11.11 6.21 15.73
CA THR A 146 -10.37 6.12 17.00
C THR A 146 -9.02 6.84 16.90
N TRP A 147 -8.35 6.75 15.75
CA TRP A 147 -7.15 7.55 15.46
C TRP A 147 -7.41 9.03 15.61
N ILE A 148 -8.46 9.51 14.92
CA ILE A 148 -8.83 10.92 14.95
C ILE A 148 -9.13 11.38 16.37
N THR A 149 -9.90 10.59 17.12
CA THR A 149 -10.19 10.91 18.53
C THR A 149 -8.91 11.00 19.35
N LYS A 150 -7.98 10.05 19.22
CA LYS A 150 -6.71 10.07 19.97
C LYS A 150 -5.82 11.25 19.60
N ILE A 151 -5.82 11.64 18.33
CA ILE A 151 -5.10 12.83 17.85
C ILE A 151 -5.72 14.10 18.44
N HIS A 152 -7.05 14.21 18.41
CA HIS A 152 -7.79 15.36 18.92
C HIS A 152 -7.65 15.52 20.44
N GLU A 153 -7.74 14.42 21.19
CA GLU A 153 -7.58 14.40 22.65
C GLU A 153 -6.17 14.81 23.12
N LYS A 154 -5.15 14.66 22.27
CA LYS A 154 -3.73 14.95 22.55
C LYS A 154 -3.27 14.47 23.94
N ASN A 155 -3.59 13.23 24.28
CA ASN A 155 -3.12 12.60 25.50
C ASN A 155 -1.76 11.90 25.28
N LEU A 156 -0.66 12.63 25.49
CA LEU A 156 0.70 12.10 25.28
C LEU A 156 1.10 11.01 26.29
N GLU A 157 0.39 10.85 27.41
CA GLU A 157 0.62 9.73 28.33
C GLU A 157 0.03 8.42 27.77
N ASP A 158 -0.90 8.51 26.83
CA ASP A 158 -1.42 7.38 26.09
C ASP A 158 -0.43 6.97 24.98
N ASN A 159 0.37 5.95 25.30
CA ASN A 159 1.37 5.42 24.38
C ASN A 159 0.79 4.67 23.18
N TRP A 160 -0.53 4.64 22.98
CA TRP A 160 -1.13 3.91 21.88
C TRP A 160 -0.68 4.42 20.51
N LEU A 161 -0.75 5.75 20.26
CA LEU A 161 -0.31 6.33 18.99
C LEU A 161 1.21 6.22 18.80
N SER A 162 2.02 6.38 19.87
CA SER A 162 3.47 6.24 19.78
C SER A 162 3.90 4.80 19.48
N ASN A 163 3.31 3.82 20.17
CA ASN A 163 3.55 2.40 19.91
C ASN A 163 3.14 2.02 18.48
N TYR A 164 2.01 2.53 18.01
CA TYR A 164 1.58 2.26 16.66
C TYR A 164 2.51 2.92 15.62
N ARG A 165 2.87 4.20 15.81
CA ARG A 165 3.86 4.89 14.98
C ARG A 165 5.17 4.09 14.87
N LYS A 166 5.69 3.54 15.98
CA LYS A 166 6.88 2.68 15.95
C LYS A 166 6.66 1.40 15.13
N ARG A 167 5.49 0.75 15.21
CA ARG A 167 5.16 -0.40 14.34
C ARG A 167 5.15 -0.03 12.85
N ILE A 168 4.64 1.15 12.50
CA ILE A 168 4.71 1.67 11.12
C ILE A 168 6.16 1.89 10.71
N TYR A 169 6.93 2.60 11.54
CA TYR A 169 8.34 2.84 11.32
C TYR A 169 9.11 1.54 11.08
N ASP A 170 8.99 0.56 11.97
CA ASP A 170 9.72 -0.70 11.88
C ASP A 170 9.40 -1.44 10.56
N ARG A 171 8.12 -1.48 10.17
CA ARG A 171 7.69 -2.13 8.92
C ARG A 171 8.11 -1.33 7.68
N ALA A 172 8.00 -0.01 7.70
CA ALA A 172 8.41 0.87 6.61
C ALA A 172 9.93 0.77 6.38
N LYS A 173 10.73 0.87 7.44
CA LYS A 173 12.20 0.74 7.39
C LYS A 173 12.64 -0.66 6.98
N MET A 174 11.91 -1.71 7.38
CA MET A 174 12.15 -3.07 6.90
C MET A 174 12.14 -3.14 5.37
N PHE A 175 11.34 -2.34 4.67
CA PHE A 175 11.36 -2.30 3.20
C PHE A 175 12.14 -1.11 2.61
N GLY A 176 12.83 -0.35 3.46
CA GLY A 176 13.64 0.80 3.06
C GLY A 176 12.82 2.02 2.66
N CYS A 177 11.55 2.10 3.07
CA CYS A 177 10.74 3.30 2.91
C CYS A 177 11.26 4.40 3.84
N ASN A 178 11.22 5.64 3.38
CA ASN A 178 11.65 6.80 4.16
C ASN A 178 10.50 7.67 4.65
N GLU A 179 9.32 7.57 4.04
CA GLU A 179 8.13 8.31 4.41
C GLU A 179 6.92 7.38 4.38
N VAL A 180 5.85 7.77 5.07
CA VAL A 180 4.54 7.12 4.99
C VAL A 180 3.40 8.12 4.82
N ILE A 181 2.34 7.68 4.15
CA ILE A 181 1.03 8.30 4.15
C ILE A 181 0.09 7.38 4.92
N ILE A 182 -0.65 7.93 5.88
CA ILE A 182 -1.65 7.21 6.66
C ILE A 182 -2.99 7.90 6.45
N CYS A 183 -3.99 7.14 6.01
CA CYS A 183 -5.33 7.67 5.76
C CYS A 183 -6.39 6.59 5.94
N SER A 184 -7.65 6.98 5.81
CA SER A 184 -8.76 6.04 5.81
C SER A 184 -8.93 5.34 4.46
N ASP A 185 -9.32 4.06 4.52
CA ASP A 185 -9.85 3.26 3.42
C ASP A 185 -11.26 3.66 2.94
N GLN A 186 -11.84 4.76 3.41
CA GLN A 186 -13.17 5.20 3.00
C GLN A 186 -13.25 6.70 2.80
N GLY A 187 -14.35 7.10 2.17
CA GLY A 187 -14.56 8.48 1.77
C GLY A 187 -13.59 8.88 0.67
N PRO A 188 -13.36 10.19 0.50
CA PRO A 188 -12.48 10.71 -0.54
C PRO A 188 -11.06 10.12 -0.50
N THR A 189 -10.49 9.85 0.69
CA THR A 189 -9.11 9.37 0.82
C THR A 189 -8.88 7.97 0.27
N TRP A 190 -9.93 7.18 0.03
CA TRP A 190 -9.80 5.90 -0.69
C TRP A 190 -9.13 6.07 -2.06
N LEU A 191 -9.38 7.18 -2.76
CA LEU A 191 -8.77 7.45 -4.07
C LEU A 191 -7.25 7.59 -4.02
N ILE A 192 -6.65 7.83 -2.84
CA ILE A 192 -5.19 7.78 -2.67
C ILE A 192 -4.69 6.35 -2.93
N CYS A 193 -5.47 5.33 -2.53
CA CYS A 193 -5.13 3.92 -2.69
C CYS A 193 -5.24 3.48 -4.15
N ASP A 194 -6.19 4.06 -4.89
CA ASP A 194 -6.32 3.86 -6.35
C ASP A 194 -5.14 4.46 -7.16
N HIS A 195 -4.23 5.16 -6.48
CA HIS A 195 -3.10 5.87 -7.08
C HIS A 195 -1.72 5.42 -6.58
N LEU A 196 -1.66 4.25 -5.92
CA LEU A 196 -0.40 3.65 -5.46
C LEU A 196 0.56 3.27 -6.60
N ASP A 197 0.07 3.20 -7.85
CA ASP A 197 0.86 2.97 -9.05
C ASP A 197 1.74 4.16 -9.47
N LYS A 198 1.44 5.36 -8.95
CA LYS A 198 2.21 6.57 -9.20
C LYS A 198 3.60 6.49 -8.56
N SER A 199 4.52 7.33 -9.04
CA SER A 199 5.75 7.58 -8.28
C SER A 199 5.41 8.15 -6.89
N ALA A 200 6.28 7.95 -5.91
CA ALA A 200 6.05 8.43 -4.56
C ALA A 200 5.86 9.96 -4.53
N ASP A 201 6.61 10.70 -5.34
CA ASP A 201 6.49 12.17 -5.42
C ASP A 201 5.15 12.61 -6.02
N GLU A 202 4.66 11.90 -7.05
CA GLU A 202 3.34 12.17 -7.64
C GLU A 202 2.21 11.84 -6.67
N LEU A 203 2.31 10.73 -5.92
CA LEU A 203 1.33 10.36 -4.92
C LEU A 203 1.31 11.38 -3.77
N VAL A 204 2.47 11.80 -3.28
CA VAL A 204 2.56 12.87 -2.27
C VAL A 204 1.98 14.18 -2.80
N ALA A 205 2.27 14.56 -4.04
CA ALA A 205 1.71 15.77 -4.65
C ALA A 205 0.18 15.68 -4.79
N TYR A 206 -0.32 14.52 -5.26
CA TYR A 206 -1.75 14.24 -5.35
C TYR A 206 -2.43 14.40 -4.00
N THR A 207 -1.91 13.73 -2.98
CA THR A 207 -2.44 13.77 -1.61
C THR A 207 -2.39 15.19 -1.05
N LYS A 208 -1.25 15.88 -1.10
CA LYS A 208 -1.10 17.25 -0.59
C LYS A 208 -2.00 18.27 -1.29
N SER A 209 -2.26 18.07 -2.58
CA SER A 209 -3.18 18.92 -3.34
C SER A 209 -4.66 18.68 -3.02
N ARG A 210 -4.97 17.63 -2.24
CA ARG A 210 -6.34 17.22 -1.87
C ARG A 210 -7.25 16.96 -3.07
N ARG A 211 -6.66 16.62 -4.22
CA ARG A 211 -7.40 16.39 -5.49
C ARG A 211 -8.48 15.32 -5.37
N TYR A 212 -8.30 14.35 -4.50
CA TYR A 212 -9.30 13.32 -4.21
C TYR A 212 -10.66 13.88 -3.74
N ILE A 213 -10.71 15.08 -3.15
CA ILE A 213 -11.96 15.74 -2.75
C ILE A 213 -12.77 16.16 -3.98
N ASP A 214 -12.12 16.57 -5.06
CA ASP A 214 -12.79 16.99 -6.29
C ASP A 214 -13.10 15.81 -7.23
N GLU A 215 -12.33 14.73 -7.13
CA GLU A 215 -12.46 13.55 -8.01
C GLU A 215 -13.50 12.54 -7.50
N VAL A 216 -13.81 12.54 -6.20
CA VAL A 216 -14.88 11.69 -5.64
C VAL A 216 -16.28 12.24 -5.99
N THR A 217 -17.24 11.34 -6.14
CA THR A 217 -18.65 11.72 -6.26
C THR A 217 -19.24 11.96 -4.88
N TRP A 218 -19.85 13.13 -4.69
CA TRP A 218 -20.51 13.50 -3.44
C TRP A 218 -22.02 13.29 -3.54
N ASP A 219 -22.59 12.62 -2.53
CA ASP A 219 -24.04 12.52 -2.38
C ASP A 219 -24.65 13.84 -1.91
N TYR A 220 -23.88 14.62 -1.12
CA TYR A 220 -24.30 15.90 -0.56
C TYR A 220 -23.20 16.95 -0.67
N GLU A 221 -23.52 18.13 -1.21
CA GLU A 221 -22.56 19.24 -1.34
C GLU A 221 -22.04 19.71 0.02
N LYS A 222 -22.87 19.63 1.06
CA LYS A 222 -22.47 19.97 2.42
C LYS A 222 -21.30 19.09 2.89
N ASP A 223 -21.31 17.79 2.59
CA ASP A 223 -20.22 16.91 3.00
C ASP A 223 -18.92 17.29 2.29
N LYS A 224 -19.01 17.72 1.01
CA LYS A 224 -17.86 18.28 0.28
C LYS A 224 -17.33 19.54 0.96
N GLU A 225 -18.21 20.48 1.30
CA GLU A 225 -17.85 21.71 2.00
C GLU A 225 -17.20 21.42 3.36
N ASP A 226 -17.75 20.46 4.12
CA ASP A 226 -17.20 20.05 5.42
C ASP A 226 -15.78 19.51 5.25
N TRP A 227 -15.54 18.66 4.24
CA TRP A 227 -14.19 18.19 3.93
C TRP A 227 -13.26 19.33 3.56
N ILE A 228 -13.64 20.23 2.66
CA ILE A 228 -12.81 21.37 2.24
C ILE A 228 -12.40 22.22 3.43
N ASN A 229 -13.34 22.55 4.31
CA ASN A 229 -13.16 23.50 5.40
C ASN A 229 -12.46 22.87 6.63
N HIS A 230 -12.79 21.62 6.96
CA HIS A 230 -12.43 20.99 8.23
C HIS A 230 -11.42 19.85 8.13
N GLY A 231 -11.24 19.26 6.94
CA GLY A 231 -10.24 18.21 6.72
C GLY A 231 -8.81 18.77 6.82
N LYS A 232 -7.98 18.20 7.70
CA LYS A 232 -6.58 18.57 7.92
C LYS A 232 -5.62 17.46 7.54
N GLN A 233 -4.51 17.85 6.94
CA GLN A 233 -3.34 17.01 6.77
C GLN A 233 -2.29 17.43 7.79
N ILE A 234 -1.69 16.47 8.49
CA ILE A 234 -0.74 16.75 9.58
C ILE A 234 0.56 15.97 9.40
N GLN A 235 1.64 16.41 10.03
CA GLN A 235 2.82 15.55 10.24
C GLN A 235 2.69 14.82 11.57
N PHE A 236 2.95 13.51 11.59
CA PHE A 236 2.76 12.71 12.79
C PHE A 236 3.69 13.17 13.93
N SER A 237 4.89 13.64 13.60
CA SER A 237 5.83 14.21 14.58
C SER A 237 5.29 15.45 15.29
N GLU A 238 4.45 16.28 14.65
CA GLU A 238 3.82 17.47 15.25
C GLU A 238 2.85 17.11 16.40
N TYR A 239 2.30 15.89 16.39
CA TYR A 239 1.53 15.39 17.51
C TYR A 239 2.40 15.22 18.77
N PHE A 240 3.64 14.72 18.61
CA PHE A 240 4.54 14.36 19.70
C PHE A 240 5.49 15.48 20.16
N SER A 241 5.64 16.56 19.39
CA SER A 241 6.60 17.65 19.67
C SER A 241 6.31 18.43 20.97
N GLY A 242 5.14 18.24 21.59
CA GLY A 242 4.83 18.75 22.93
C GLY A 242 4.62 20.27 23.01
N THR A 243 4.86 21.01 21.93
CA THR A 243 4.43 22.41 21.79
C THR A 243 2.96 22.42 21.39
N SER A 244 2.11 23.03 22.21
CA SER A 244 0.66 23.12 21.98
C SER A 244 0.28 23.96 20.75
N GLU A 245 1.24 24.66 20.14
CA GLU A 245 1.02 25.59 19.03
C GLU A 245 1.09 24.91 17.65
N GLU A 246 1.70 23.72 17.51
CA GLU A 246 1.96 23.11 16.18
C GLU A 246 0.78 22.31 15.63
N LEU A 247 -0.01 21.67 16.50
CA LEU A 247 -1.20 20.91 16.10
C LEU A 247 -2.47 21.52 16.72
N LEU A 248 -2.92 22.64 16.17
CA LEU A 248 -4.15 23.33 16.58
C LEU A 248 -5.33 22.85 15.72
N LEU A 249 -6.04 21.83 16.20
CA LEU A 249 -7.31 21.38 15.63
C LEU A 249 -8.47 22.05 16.37
N SER A 250 -9.37 22.71 15.64
CA SER A 250 -10.64 23.18 16.21
C SER A 250 -11.59 22.01 16.50
N GLU A 251 -12.70 22.27 17.21
CA GLU A 251 -13.70 21.24 17.48
C GLU A 251 -14.33 20.65 16.21
N ASP A 252 -14.42 21.45 15.15
CA ASP A 252 -14.99 21.02 13.88
C ASP A 252 -13.97 20.32 12.96
N ASP A 253 -12.67 20.48 13.23
CA ASP A 253 -11.61 19.91 12.39
C ASP A 253 -11.46 18.40 12.59
N PHE A 254 -11.16 17.70 11.49
CA PHE A 254 -10.79 16.29 11.53
C PHE A 254 -9.54 16.05 10.68
N VAL A 255 -8.73 15.07 11.08
CA VAL A 255 -7.56 14.69 10.29
C VAL A 255 -8.00 13.76 9.16
N GLU A 256 -7.67 14.10 7.92
CA GLU A 256 -7.95 13.27 6.76
C GLU A 256 -6.72 12.44 6.35
N VAL A 257 -5.52 12.99 6.55
CA VAL A 257 -4.26 12.34 6.19
C VAL A 257 -3.19 12.68 7.23
N VAL A 258 -2.41 11.67 7.62
CA VAL A 258 -1.19 11.84 8.42
C VAL A 258 0.00 11.48 7.55
N PHE A 259 0.97 12.39 7.47
CA PHE A 259 2.29 12.13 6.88
C PHE A 259 3.29 11.86 7.99
N ASP A 260 4.32 11.06 7.69
CA ASP A 260 5.44 10.87 8.62
C ASP A 260 6.72 10.59 7.82
N ASP A 261 7.81 11.27 8.17
CA ASP A 261 9.13 11.08 7.58
C ASP A 261 10.13 10.43 8.54
N PHE A 262 9.69 10.13 9.77
CA PHE A 262 10.43 9.44 10.82
C PHE A 262 11.76 10.09 11.24
N LYS A 263 12.09 11.30 10.80
CA LYS A 263 13.40 11.90 11.07
C LYS A 263 13.67 12.08 12.55
N ASP A 264 12.64 12.38 13.33
CA ASP A 264 12.74 12.47 14.78
C ASP A 264 13.04 11.11 15.42
N LEU A 265 12.49 10.00 14.90
CA LEU A 265 12.75 8.66 15.42
C LEU A 265 14.16 8.14 15.08
N GLU A 266 14.69 8.45 13.90
CA GLU A 266 16.06 8.06 13.51
C GLU A 266 17.11 8.65 14.47
N SER A 267 16.90 9.89 14.90
CA SER A 267 17.80 10.57 15.85
C SER A 267 17.87 9.91 17.23
N PHE A 268 16.85 9.14 17.62
CA PHE A 268 16.81 8.39 18.89
C PHE A 268 17.42 6.99 18.77
N ASP A 269 17.31 6.34 17.62
CA ASP A 269 17.92 5.02 17.40
C ASP A 269 19.46 5.17 17.35
N ASP A 270 19.99 6.19 16.68
CA ASP A 270 21.45 6.48 16.61
C ASP A 270 22.07 6.80 17.98
N ALA A 271 21.32 7.43 18.89
CA ALA A 271 21.80 7.82 20.23
C ALA A 271 21.82 6.65 21.23
N ASN A 272 21.16 5.53 20.93
CA ASN A 272 21.11 4.34 21.78
C ASN A 272 22.03 3.22 21.27
N GLU A 273 22.69 3.41 20.12
CA GLU A 273 23.71 2.50 19.57
C GLU A 273 25.17 2.94 19.86
N GLU A 274 25.38 4.08 20.55
CA GLU A 274 26.66 4.52 21.14
C GLU A 274 26.82 4.10 22.62
#